data_AF-A0A1X7T8D7-F1
#
_entry.id   AF-A0A1X7T8D7-F1
#
_cell.length_a   1.000
_cell.length_b   1.000
_cell.length_c   1.000
_cell.angle_alpha   90.00
_cell.angle_beta   90.00
_cell.angle_gamma   90.00
#
_symmetry.space_group_name_H-M   'P 1'
#
loop_
_entity.id
_entity.type
_entity.pdbx_description
1 polymer ?
#
loop_
_entity_poly.entity_id
_entity_poly.type
_entity_poly.pdbx_seq_one_letter_code
_entity_poly.pdbx_strand_id
1 'polypeptide(L)'
;MDIVQQNYTPFDGPMVVHCSSGTGRTGTFIAIMVEMARIKSEKLVDIFNNVQYMRKCRPMMVMNEIEYIFIHDALVEALKLGKIEGVAFARPQSLEETSSEGNSEGFSDKKSLVDEETEL
;
A
#
# COMPACT_ATOMS: atom_id res chain seq x y z
N MET A 1 -2.30 6.04 -5.28
CA MET A 1 -1.98 7.41 -4.84
C MET A 1 -2.77 8.49 -5.57
N ASP A 2 -3.50 8.19 -6.64
CA ASP A 2 -4.36 9.18 -7.31
C ASP A 2 -5.48 9.73 -6.40
N ILE A 3 -6.05 8.95 -5.48
CA ILE A 3 -7.05 9.46 -4.50
C ILE A 3 -6.52 10.68 -3.72
N VAL A 4 -5.23 10.70 -3.45
CA VAL A 4 -4.60 11.70 -2.57
C VAL A 4 -4.31 13.01 -3.34
N GLN A 5 -4.14 12.95 -4.66
CA GLN A 5 -3.84 14.12 -5.50
C GLN A 5 -4.97 14.52 -6.47
N GLN A 6 -6.02 13.71 -6.63
CA GLN A 6 -7.10 13.92 -7.62
C GLN A 6 -7.85 15.26 -7.45
N ASN A 7 -7.94 15.78 -6.24
CA ASN A 7 -8.60 17.06 -5.94
C ASN A 7 -7.63 18.09 -5.35
N TYR A 8 -6.33 17.87 -5.45
CA TYR A 8 -5.33 18.77 -4.88
C TYR A 8 -4.86 19.76 -5.94
N THR A 9 -5.25 21.02 -5.78
CA THR A 9 -4.76 22.15 -6.56
C THR A 9 -3.55 22.79 -5.89
N PRO A 10 -2.70 23.52 -6.64
CA PRO A 10 -1.57 24.25 -6.07
C PRO A 10 -1.95 25.28 -4.98
N PHE A 11 -3.24 25.61 -4.84
CA PHE A 11 -3.76 26.59 -3.88
C PHE A 11 -4.25 25.95 -2.57
N ASP A 12 -4.34 24.62 -2.47
CA ASP A 12 -4.99 23.93 -1.34
C ASP A 12 -4.11 23.80 -0.08
N GLY A 13 -2.96 24.49 -0.03
CA GLY A 13 -2.03 24.45 1.11
C GLY A 13 -1.36 23.09 1.29
N PRO A 14 -0.43 22.90 2.23
CA PRO A 14 0.31 21.64 2.35
C PRO A 14 -0.57 20.48 2.81
N MET A 15 -0.40 19.31 2.21
CA MET A 15 -1.10 18.09 2.60
C MET A 15 -0.65 17.60 3.99
N VAL A 16 -1.61 17.31 4.86
CA VAL A 16 -1.35 16.78 6.20
C VAL A 16 -1.38 15.25 6.15
N VAL A 17 -0.25 14.63 6.54
CA VAL A 17 -0.13 13.17 6.69
C VAL A 17 0.27 12.87 8.13
N HIS A 18 -0.45 11.99 8.81
CA HIS A 18 -0.12 11.56 10.15
C HIS A 18 -0.32 10.07 10.35
N CYS A 19 0.28 9.54 11.41
CA CYS A 19 0.00 8.22 11.93
C CYS A 19 -0.23 8.35 13.45
N SER A 20 0.53 7.62 14.26
CA SER A 20 0.55 7.75 15.72
C SER A 20 1.63 8.77 16.17
N SER A 21 2.89 8.53 15.80
CA SER A 21 4.02 9.44 16.08
C SER A 21 4.33 10.43 14.95
N GLY A 22 3.73 10.21 13.78
CA GLY A 22 3.98 11.00 12.57
C GLY A 22 5.40 10.86 12.03
N THR A 23 6.05 9.69 12.20
CA THR A 23 7.45 9.46 11.79
C THR A 23 7.68 8.19 10.98
N GLY A 24 7.12 7.04 11.39
CA GLY A 24 7.28 5.74 10.70
C GLY A 24 6.48 5.65 9.41
N ARG A 25 5.26 5.10 9.47
CA ARG A 25 4.29 5.03 8.35
C ARG A 25 4.10 6.35 7.58
N THR A 26 4.08 7.48 8.30
CA THR A 26 4.02 8.82 7.69
C THR A 26 5.25 9.09 6.82
N GLY A 27 6.45 8.80 7.32
CA GLY A 27 7.68 8.95 6.56
C GLY A 27 7.75 8.01 5.37
N THR A 28 7.35 6.75 5.54
CA THR A 28 7.26 5.77 4.45
C THR A 28 6.34 6.25 3.33
N PHE A 29 5.16 6.76 3.69
CA PHE A 29 4.20 7.27 2.72
C PHE A 29 4.74 8.49 1.95
N ILE A 30 5.30 9.46 2.67
CA ILE A 30 5.89 10.67 2.06
C ILE A 30 7.09 10.29 1.16
N ALA A 31 7.94 9.36 1.59
CA ALA A 31 9.08 8.88 0.81
C ALA A 31 8.63 8.34 -0.55
N ILE A 32 7.66 7.43 -0.55
CA ILE A 32 7.13 6.82 -1.77
C ILE A 32 6.49 7.89 -2.66
N MET A 33 5.70 8.82 -2.10
CA MET A 33 5.10 9.91 -2.89
C MET A 33 6.14 10.75 -3.62
N VAL A 34 7.19 11.17 -2.91
CA VAL A 34 8.24 12.03 -3.48
C VAL A 34 9.02 11.28 -4.56
N GLU A 35 9.41 10.03 -4.31
CA GLU A 35 10.12 9.23 -5.31
C GLU A 35 9.24 8.91 -6.53
N MET A 36 7.96 8.62 -6.35
CA MET A 36 7.05 8.43 -7.48
C MET A 36 6.92 9.69 -8.33
N ALA A 37 6.87 10.88 -7.72
CA ALA A 37 6.87 12.15 -8.45
C ALA A 37 8.19 12.38 -9.21
N ARG A 38 9.34 12.09 -8.58
CA ARG A 38 10.67 12.16 -9.22
C ARG A 38 10.83 11.20 -10.38
N ILE A 39 10.32 9.96 -10.26
CA ILE A 39 10.34 8.99 -11.35
C ILE A 39 9.59 9.52 -12.57
N LYS A 40 8.45 10.20 -12.36
CA LYS A 40 7.65 10.79 -13.45
C LYS A 40 8.37 11.94 -14.15
N SER A 41 9.05 12.83 -13.41
CA SER A 41 9.71 14.00 -13.98
C SER A 41 11.11 13.72 -14.52
N GLU A 42 11.94 13.02 -13.75
CA GLU A 42 13.38 12.89 -13.96
C GLU A 42 13.82 11.46 -14.32
N LYS A 43 12.96 10.46 -14.12
CA LYS A 43 13.27 9.02 -14.28
C LYS A 43 14.44 8.55 -13.41
N LEU A 44 14.66 9.22 -12.28
CA LEU A 44 15.67 8.89 -11.27
C LEU A 44 14.99 8.52 -9.94
N VAL A 45 15.68 7.69 -9.16
CA VAL A 45 15.25 7.27 -7.82
C VAL A 45 16.42 7.43 -6.86
N ASP A 46 16.19 8.13 -5.75
CA ASP A 46 17.18 8.33 -4.70
C ASP A 46 16.54 8.33 -3.31
N ILE A 47 16.21 7.12 -2.86
CA ILE A 47 15.54 6.86 -1.58
C ILE A 47 16.43 7.29 -0.40
N PHE A 48 17.74 7.09 -0.51
CA PHE A 48 18.67 7.39 0.58
C PHE A 48 18.71 8.90 0.86
N ASN A 49 18.95 9.72 -0.17
CA ASN A 49 19.02 11.16 0.03
C ASN A 49 17.65 11.75 0.38
N ASN A 50 16.57 11.18 -0.13
CA ASN A 50 15.21 11.59 0.26
C ASN A 50 14.94 11.34 1.74
N VAL A 51 15.20 10.12 2.25
CA VAL A 51 15.03 9.80 3.68
C VAL A 51 15.95 10.64 4.56
N GLN A 52 17.21 10.85 4.15
CA GLN A 52 18.14 11.71 4.86
C GLN A 52 17.66 13.17 4.91
N TYR A 53 17.09 13.68 3.81
CA TYR A 53 16.49 15.01 3.78
C TYR A 53 15.27 15.10 4.71
N MET A 54 14.36 14.12 4.67
CA MET A 54 13.21 14.08 5.58
C MET A 54 13.64 14.06 7.05
N ARG A 55 14.71 13.32 7.39
CA ARG A 55 15.27 13.27 8.74
C ARG A 55 15.87 14.59 9.20
N LYS A 56 16.36 15.44 8.28
CA LYS A 56 16.77 16.82 8.60
C LYS A 56 15.57 17.72 8.92
N CYS A 57 14.43 17.52 8.25
CA CYS A 57 13.21 18.29 8.50
C CYS A 57 12.46 17.84 9.77
N ARG A 58 12.43 16.53 10.04
CA ARG A 58 11.83 15.93 11.24
C ARG A 58 12.63 14.69 11.63
N PRO A 59 13.15 14.57 12.86
CA PRO A 59 13.97 13.42 13.25
C PRO A 59 13.16 12.12 13.21
N MET A 60 13.86 11.00 13.04
CA MET A 60 13.30 9.63 13.05
C MET A 60 12.29 9.32 11.94
N MET A 61 12.28 10.08 10.84
CA MET A 61 11.49 9.74 9.65
C MET A 61 11.95 8.41 9.05
N VAL A 62 11.00 7.49 8.81
CA VAL A 62 11.24 6.06 8.51
C VAL A 62 12.03 5.43 9.66
N MET A 63 11.31 4.88 10.64
CA MET A 63 11.87 4.50 11.93
C MET A 63 12.62 3.17 11.85
N ASN A 64 12.04 2.20 11.14
CA ASN A 64 12.51 0.82 11.12
C ASN A 64 13.07 0.43 9.73
N GLU A 65 13.96 -0.55 9.72
CA GLU A 65 14.51 -1.13 8.48
C GLU A 65 13.43 -1.76 7.59
N ILE A 66 12.41 -2.39 8.19
CA ILE A 66 11.30 -2.99 7.44
C ILE A 66 10.52 -1.91 6.68
N GLU A 67 10.33 -0.74 7.30
CA GLU A 67 9.69 0.40 6.63
C GLU A 67 10.54 0.92 5.47
N TYR A 68 11.87 0.88 5.61
CA TYR A 68 12.80 1.31 4.56
C TYR A 68 12.84 0.32 3.40
N ILE A 69 12.92 -0.98 3.68
CA ILE A 69 12.85 -2.06 2.67
C ILE A 69 11.52 -1.99 1.91
N PHE A 70 10.42 -1.75 2.62
CA PHE A 70 9.12 -1.62 2.00
C PHE A 70 9.05 -0.48 0.96
N ILE A 71 9.77 0.63 1.17
CA ILE A 71 9.84 1.72 0.17
C ILE A 71 10.46 1.20 -1.14
N HIS A 72 11.53 0.42 -1.04
CA HIS A 72 12.17 -0.18 -2.21
C HIS A 72 11.24 -1.15 -2.93
N ASP A 73 10.61 -2.07 -2.19
CA ASP A 73 9.71 -3.07 -2.76
C ASP A 73 8.51 -2.42 -3.46
N ALA A 74 7.90 -1.43 -2.81
CA ALA A 74 6.76 -0.69 -3.35
C ALA A 74 7.12 0.06 -4.65
N LEU A 75 8.30 0.69 -4.72
CA LEU A 75 8.75 1.40 -5.92
C LEU A 75 9.08 0.44 -7.06
N VAL A 76 9.74 -0.69 -6.77
CA VAL A 76 10.02 -1.73 -7.76
C VAL A 76 8.72 -2.31 -8.33
N GLU A 77 7.75 -2.61 -7.47
CA GLU A 77 6.44 -3.09 -7.89
C GLU A 77 5.71 -2.04 -8.76
N ALA A 78 5.71 -0.78 -8.35
CA ALA A 78 5.11 0.32 -9.11
C ALA A 78 5.72 0.47 -10.52
N LEU A 79 7.05 0.32 -10.63
CA LEU A 79 7.77 0.35 -11.90
C LEU A 79 7.44 -0.86 -12.78
N LYS A 80 7.42 -2.07 -12.20
CA LYS A 80 7.11 -3.32 -12.92
C LYS A 80 5.70 -3.31 -13.51
N LEU A 81 4.74 -2.78 -12.77
CA LEU A 81 3.35 -2.74 -13.19
C LEU A 81 3.10 -1.67 -14.28
N GLY A 82 4.10 -0.85 -14.64
CA GLY A 82 3.93 0.30 -15.54
C GLY A 82 2.94 1.33 -14.99
N LYS A 83 2.57 1.18 -13.72
CA LYS A 83 1.44 1.80 -13.04
C LYS A 83 1.89 3.00 -12.21
N ILE A 84 2.96 3.62 -12.71
CA ILE A 84 3.33 5.00 -12.39
C ILE A 84 2.29 5.97 -12.99
N GLU A 85 1.54 5.54 -14.01
CA GLU A 85 0.23 6.12 -14.35
C GLU A 85 -0.89 5.28 -13.74
N GLY A 86 -1.71 5.94 -12.93
CA GLY A 86 -2.87 5.44 -12.19
C GLY A 86 -3.12 3.94 -12.04
N VAL A 87 -2.86 3.45 -10.83
CA VAL A 87 -3.50 2.21 -10.33
C VAL A 87 -4.95 2.54 -9.98
N ALA A 88 -5.87 2.26 -10.90
CA ALA A 88 -7.30 2.21 -10.61
C ALA A 88 -7.56 1.12 -9.55
N PHE A 89 -8.00 1.54 -8.37
CA PHE A 89 -8.56 0.65 -7.37
C PHE A 89 -10.04 0.45 -7.70
N ALA A 90 -10.40 -0.75 -8.16
CA ALA A 90 -11.78 -1.18 -8.22
C ALA A 90 -12.34 -1.14 -6.78
N ARG A 91 -13.34 -0.29 -6.57
CA ARG A 91 -14.12 -0.23 -5.34
C ARG A 91 -14.70 -1.63 -5.07
N PRO A 92 -14.49 -2.26 -3.90
CA PRO A 92 -15.33 -3.38 -3.54
C PRO A 92 -16.75 -2.82 -3.43
N GLN A 93 -17.63 -3.20 -4.36
CA GLN A 93 -19.04 -2.91 -4.24
C GLN A 93 -19.52 -3.56 -2.93
N SER A 94 -20.23 -2.76 -2.15
CA SER A 94 -20.90 -3.16 -0.92
C SER A 94 -21.70 -4.45 -1.14
N LEU A 95 -21.60 -5.36 -0.16
CA LEU A 95 -22.51 -6.50 -0.01
C LEU A 95 -23.95 -5.97 0.05
N GLU A 96 -24.67 -6.08 -1.05
CA GLU A 96 -26.13 -6.12 -1.05
C GLU A 96 -26.55 -7.56 -1.34
N GLU A 97 -27.27 -8.14 -0.38
CA GLU A 97 -27.93 -9.42 -0.48
C GLU A 97 -28.97 -9.37 -1.60
N THR A 98 -28.85 -10.24 -2.60
CA THR A 98 -30.02 -10.72 -3.34
C THR A 98 -29.99 -12.23 -3.36
N SER A 99 -30.90 -12.76 -2.55
CA SER A 99 -31.46 -14.10 -2.56
C SER A 99 -31.75 -14.69 -3.96
N SER A 100 -31.81 -16.03 -3.93
CA SER A 100 -32.57 -16.98 -4.75
C SER A 100 -31.94 -17.58 -6.04
N GLU A 101 -31.61 -18.87 -5.91
CA GLU A 101 -31.92 -20.03 -6.80
C GLU A 101 -31.25 -20.08 -8.19
N GLY A 102 -30.64 -21.16 -8.67
CA GLY A 102 -30.47 -22.54 -8.21
C GLY A 102 -29.90 -23.42 -9.35
N ASN A 103 -29.20 -24.49 -8.97
CA ASN A 103 -28.89 -25.74 -9.72
C ASN A 103 -27.97 -25.67 -10.97
N SER A 104 -27.08 -26.63 -11.27
CA SER A 104 -26.95 -28.03 -10.84
C SER A 104 -25.57 -28.62 -11.18
N GLU A 105 -25.13 -29.57 -10.34
CA GLU A 105 -24.23 -30.72 -10.64
C GLU A 105 -22.74 -30.41 -10.93
N GLY A 106 -21.73 -30.95 -10.22
CA GLY A 106 -21.65 -31.99 -9.21
C GLY A 106 -20.33 -32.76 -9.41
N PHE A 107 -19.47 -32.88 -8.40
CA PHE A 107 -18.62 -34.09 -8.24
C PHE A 107 -18.05 -34.19 -6.81
N SER A 108 -18.28 -35.37 -6.25
CA SER A 108 -18.22 -35.86 -4.87
C SER A 108 -16.90 -35.76 -4.08
N ASP A 109 -17.06 -35.42 -2.80
CA ASP A 109 -16.58 -36.10 -1.59
C ASP A 109 -15.29 -36.93 -1.63
N LYS A 110 -14.36 -36.65 -0.69
CA LYS A 110 -14.08 -37.56 0.45
C LYS A 110 -13.63 -36.77 1.68
N LYS A 111 -14.44 -36.85 2.75
CA LYS A 111 -14.06 -36.62 4.14
C LYS A 111 -13.60 -37.97 4.71
N SER A 112 -12.46 -38.02 5.39
CA SER A 112 -12.16 -39.11 6.33
C SER A 112 -11.55 -38.53 7.60
N LEU A 113 -12.25 -38.83 8.67
CA LEU A 113 -12.01 -38.56 10.09
C LEU A 113 -10.83 -39.40 10.59
N VAL A 114 -10.06 -38.88 11.55
CA VAL A 114 -9.49 -39.66 12.67
C VAL A 114 -9.36 -38.74 13.89
N ASP A 115 -10.42 -38.71 14.69
CA ASP A 115 -10.55 -38.88 16.14
C ASP A 115 -9.51 -38.34 17.15
N GLU A 116 -10.04 -37.65 18.16
CA GLU A 116 -9.48 -37.48 19.51
C GLU A 116 -9.22 -38.84 20.17
N GLU A 117 -8.13 -38.97 20.94
CA GLU A 117 -8.14 -39.07 22.41
C GLU A 117 -6.77 -39.54 22.96
N THR A 118 -6.38 -38.93 24.10
CA THR A 118 -5.56 -39.45 25.22
C THR A 118 -4.18 -40.07 24.98
N GLU A 119 -3.15 -39.52 25.65
CA GLU A 119 -2.58 -40.07 26.91
C GLU A 119 -1.37 -39.23 27.40
N LEU A 120 -1.39 -38.91 28.71
CA LEU A 120 -0.30 -38.53 29.64
C LEU A 120 0.59 -37.30 29.36
#